data_AF-A0A1X2GVS2-F1
#
_entry.id   AF-A0A1X2GVS2-F1
#
_cell.length_a   1.000
_cell.length_b   1.000
_cell.length_c   1.000
_cell.angle_alpha   90.00
_cell.angle_beta   90.00
_cell.angle_gamma   90.00
#
_symmetry.space_group_name_H-M   'P 1'
#
loop_
_entity.id
_entity.type
_entity.pdbx_description
1 polymer ?
#
loop_
_entity_poly.entity_id
_entity_poly.type
_entity_poly.pdbx_seq_one_letter_code
_entity_poly.pdbx_strand_id
1 'polypeptide(L)'
;MGDLLSNVVFSGFLLILAGITLALQSGANATLNRYGGRSFAAVISFVFGTLASLIFFAVDVGGHFTPAPNADAIKAAPAYAWLGGLLGFIYVTSNIFSIPRLGAGTTLSIFVCSQVIMACVIDHLGVIGDPQRTYSTWRILASFGLVFFVFIIARF
;
A
#
# COMPACT_ATOMS: atom_id res chain seq x y z
N MET A 1 -13.00 -5.14 19.76
CA MET A 1 -12.28 -4.64 18.56
C MET A 1 -12.84 -5.24 17.25
N GLY A 2 -13.24 -6.52 17.22
CA GLY A 2 -13.80 -7.16 16.01
C GLY A 2 -15.05 -6.50 15.42
N ASP A 3 -15.94 -5.93 16.25
CA ASP A 3 -17.15 -5.24 15.79
C ASP A 3 -16.88 -3.87 15.13
N LEU A 4 -15.75 -3.24 15.44
CA LEU A 4 -15.41 -1.93 14.88
C LEU A 4 -14.76 -2.07 13.50
N LEU A 5 -13.85 -3.04 13.33
CA LEU A 5 -13.19 -3.30 12.04
C LEU A 5 -14.11 -3.97 11.02
N SER A 6 -15.10 -4.75 11.48
CA SER A 6 -16.16 -5.28 10.61
C SER A 6 -17.13 -4.20 10.12
N ASN A 7 -17.17 -3.04 10.78
CA ASN A 7 -17.95 -1.90 10.33
C ASN A 7 -17.30 -1.25 9.09
N VAL A 8 -17.96 -1.39 7.94
CA VAL A 8 -17.49 -0.86 6.64
C VAL A 8 -17.20 0.64 6.70
N VAL A 9 -17.98 1.41 7.47
CA VAL A 9 -17.79 2.86 7.60
C VAL A 9 -16.48 3.17 8.33
N PHE A 10 -16.20 2.45 9.42
CA PHE A 10 -14.97 2.64 10.19
C PHE A 10 -13.74 2.21 9.37
N SER A 11 -13.79 1.06 8.71
CA SER A 11 -12.73 0.59 7.82
C SER A 11 -12.50 1.56 6.65
N GLY A 12 -13.57 2.13 6.09
CA GLY A 12 -13.47 3.19 5.07
C GLY A 12 -12.78 4.44 5.59
N PHE A 13 -13.09 4.87 6.82
CA PHE A 13 -12.43 6.01 7.45
C PHE A 13 -10.93 5.78 7.66
N LEU A 14 -10.53 4.59 8.10
CA LEU A 14 -9.10 4.24 8.24
C LEU A 14 -8.37 4.30 6.90
N LEU A 15 -8.99 3.85 5.80
CA LEU A 15 -8.40 3.94 4.46
C LEU A 15 -8.26 5.39 3.98
N ILE A 16 -9.20 6.27 4.32
CA ILE A 16 -9.10 7.71 4.04
C ILE A 16 -7.89 8.30 4.77
N LEU A 17 -7.73 8.01 6.07
CA LEU A 17 -6.58 8.47 6.84
C LEU A 17 -5.26 7.90 6.29
N ALA A 18 -5.25 6.62 5.89
CA ALA A 18 -4.10 6.01 5.22
C ALA A 18 -3.74 6.75 3.92
N GLY A 19 -4.73 7.11 3.09
CA GLY A 19 -4.51 7.91 1.88
C GLY A 19 -3.89 9.27 2.16
N ILE A 20 -4.38 9.99 3.17
CA ILE A 20 -3.83 11.31 3.58
C ILE A 20 -2.38 11.16 4.05
N THR A 21 -2.10 10.15 4.88
CA THR A 21 -0.74 9.93 5.40
C THR A 21 0.23 9.51 4.29
N LEU A 22 -0.20 8.75 3.29
CA LEU A 22 0.63 8.45 2.11
C LEU A 22 1.00 9.71 1.32
N ALA A 23 0.05 10.65 1.15
CA ALA A 23 0.33 11.93 0.51
C ALA A 23 1.35 12.75 1.30
N LEU A 24 1.22 12.82 2.64
CA LEU A 24 2.19 13.50 3.50
C LEU A 24 3.56 12.82 3.50
N GLN A 25 3.60 11.48 3.55
CA GLN A 25 4.83 10.69 3.49
C GLN A 25 5.59 10.98 2.20
N SER A 26 4.89 11.12 1.07
CA SER A 26 5.50 11.46 -0.21
C SER A 26 6.29 12.78 -0.15
N GLY A 27 5.73 13.81 0.51
CA GLY A 27 6.39 15.10 0.74
C GLY A 27 7.55 15.01 1.72
N ALA A 28 7.40 14.25 2.82
CA ALA A 28 8.46 14.01 3.79
C ALA A 28 9.66 13.30 3.15
N ASN A 29 9.41 12.27 2.36
CA ASN A 29 10.45 11.51 1.64
C ASN A 29 11.13 12.36 0.56
N ALA A 30 10.37 13.21 -0.14
CA ALA A 30 10.95 14.17 -1.09
C ALA A 30 11.88 15.17 -0.38
N THR A 31 11.52 15.61 0.83
CA THR A 31 12.36 16.48 1.66
C THR A 31 13.64 15.76 2.07
N LEU A 32 13.54 14.56 2.67
CA LEU A 32 14.71 13.76 3.05
C LEU A 32 15.62 13.46 1.85
N ASN A 33 15.05 13.20 0.68
CA ASN A 33 15.81 12.99 -0.55
C ASN A 33 16.65 14.23 -0.94
N ARG A 34 16.13 15.45 -0.74
CA ARG A 34 16.89 16.69 -1.01
C ARG A 34 18.10 16.87 -0.09
N TYR A 35 18.01 16.41 1.16
CA TYR A 35 19.07 16.62 2.16
C TYR A 35 20.04 15.43 2.31
N GLY A 36 19.52 14.20 2.28
CA GLY A 36 20.30 12.97 2.50
C GLY A 36 20.42 12.08 1.26
N GLY A 37 19.76 12.42 0.17
CA GLY A 37 19.74 11.61 -1.05
C GLY A 37 18.74 10.46 -1.01
N ARG A 38 18.56 9.81 -2.17
CA ARG A 38 17.50 8.83 -2.43
C ARG A 38 17.61 7.59 -1.53
N SER A 39 18.81 7.02 -1.46
CA SER A 39 19.06 5.80 -0.69
C SER A 39 18.87 6.04 0.81
N PHE A 40 19.30 7.20 1.32
CA PHE A 40 19.12 7.56 2.72
C PHE A 40 17.64 7.73 3.06
N ALA A 41 16.88 8.46 2.24
CA ALA A 41 15.45 8.63 2.45
C ALA A 41 14.71 7.28 2.51
N ALA A 42 15.04 6.35 1.60
CA ALA A 42 14.48 5.00 1.60
C ALA A 42 14.82 4.24 2.88
N VAL A 43 16.09 4.19 3.28
CA VAL A 43 16.52 3.51 4.52
C VAL A 43 15.80 4.07 5.74
N ILE A 44 15.72 5.39 5.86
CA ILE A 44 15.04 6.05 6.99
C ILE A 44 13.55 5.71 7.01
N SER A 45 12.86 5.70 5.86
CA SER A 45 11.46 5.26 5.80
C SER A 45 11.27 3.84 6.33
N PHE A 46 12.15 2.91 5.95
CA PHE A 46 12.07 1.52 6.42
C PHE A 46 12.44 1.36 7.89
N VAL A 47 13.39 2.13 8.41
CA VAL A 47 13.74 2.11 9.84
C VAL A 47 12.54 2.55 10.68
N PHE A 48 11.94 3.70 10.39
CA PHE A 48 10.76 4.17 11.13
C PHE A 48 9.56 3.24 10.96
N GLY A 49 9.34 2.72 9.75
CA GLY A 49 8.30 1.71 9.50
C GLY A 49 8.50 0.46 10.34
N THR A 50 9.71 -0.08 10.36
CA THR A 50 10.06 -1.28 11.15
C THR A 50 9.87 -1.03 12.65
N LEU A 51 10.36 0.10 13.17
CA LEU A 51 10.20 0.46 14.59
C LEU A 51 8.71 0.58 14.96
N ALA A 52 7.91 1.26 14.14
CA ALA A 52 6.47 1.37 14.37
C ALA A 52 5.77 0.00 14.33
N SER A 53 6.13 -0.86 13.38
CA SER A 53 5.61 -2.23 13.29
C SER A 53 6.00 -3.10 14.48
N LEU A 54 7.22 -2.95 15.02
CA LEU A 54 7.66 -3.66 16.22
C LEU A 54 6.90 -3.21 17.48
N ILE A 55 6.67 -1.90 17.62
CA ILE A 55 5.85 -1.36 18.72
C ILE A 55 4.42 -1.89 18.62
N PHE A 56 3.83 -1.83 17.42
CA PHE A 56 2.49 -2.37 17.17
C PHE A 56 2.42 -3.86 17.54
N PHE A 57 3.38 -4.66 17.07
CA PHE A 57 3.46 -6.09 17.39
C PHE A 57 3.57 -6.35 18.89
N ALA A 58 4.42 -5.60 19.59
CA ALA A 58 4.59 -5.75 21.04
C ALA A 58 3.31 -5.42 21.82
N VAL A 59 2.58 -4.37 21.41
CA VAL A 59 1.29 -4.00 22.01
C VAL A 59 0.20 -5.02 21.69
N ASP A 60 0.14 -5.49 20.44
CA ASP A 60 -0.91 -6.41 19.97
C ASP A 60 -0.80 -7.79 20.65
N VAL A 61 0.40 -8.38 20.62
CA VAL A 61 0.67 -9.68 21.22
C VAL A 61 0.77 -9.59 22.74
N GLY A 62 1.44 -8.55 23.26
CA GLY A 62 1.58 -8.34 24.71
C GLY A 62 0.26 -7.98 25.39
N GLY A 63 -0.66 -7.34 24.68
CA GLY A 63 -2.02 -7.06 25.13
C GLY A 63 -3.00 -8.23 24.95
N HIS A 64 -2.55 -9.38 24.43
CA HIS A 64 -3.36 -10.56 24.14
C HIS A 64 -4.53 -10.31 23.18
N PHE A 65 -4.42 -9.30 22.31
CA PHE A 65 -5.43 -9.03 21.28
C PHE A 65 -5.36 -10.06 20.14
N THR A 66 -4.15 -10.56 19.86
CA THR A 66 -3.88 -11.60 18.86
C THR A 66 -2.91 -12.63 19.45
N PRO A 67 -3.05 -13.94 19.15
CA PRO A 67 -2.09 -14.95 19.60
C PRO A 67 -0.69 -14.71 19.03
N ALA A 68 0.32 -15.07 19.82
CA ALA A 68 1.72 -14.99 19.39
C ALA A 68 1.96 -15.88 18.16
N PRO A 69 2.89 -15.49 17.26
CA PRO A 69 3.14 -16.26 16.05
C PRO A 69 3.62 -17.69 16.35
N ASN A 70 2.98 -18.68 15.73
CA ASN A 70 3.39 -20.08 15.83
C ASN A 70 4.41 -20.40 14.73
N ALA A 71 5.59 -20.89 15.12
CA ALA A 71 6.68 -21.19 14.20
C ALA A 71 6.32 -22.23 13.12
N ASP A 72 5.49 -23.23 13.45
CA ASP A 72 5.08 -24.26 12.50
C ASP A 72 4.06 -23.71 11.49
N ALA A 73 3.15 -22.83 11.94
CA ALA A 73 2.22 -22.13 11.04
C ALA A 73 2.97 -21.18 10.09
N ILE A 74 4.01 -20.49 10.57
CA ILE A 74 4.85 -19.63 9.75
C ILE A 74 5.56 -20.42 8.66
N LYS A 75 6.11 -21.61 8.98
CA LYS A 75 6.78 -22.47 7.99
C LYS A 75 5.83 -22.99 6.92
N ALA A 76 4.54 -23.12 7.23
CA ALA A 76 3.52 -23.50 6.27
C ALA A 76 3.09 -22.35 5.34
N ALA A 77 3.51 -21.10 5.61
CA ALA A 77 3.15 -19.96 4.78
C ALA A 77 3.75 -20.10 3.37
N PRO A 78 2.99 -19.80 2.30
CA PRO A 78 3.48 -19.93 0.94
C PRO A 78 4.61 -18.92 0.67
N ALA A 79 5.55 -19.30 -0.21
CA ALA A 79 6.75 -18.50 -0.49
C ALA A 79 6.45 -17.04 -0.90
N TYR A 80 5.34 -16.80 -1.63
CA TYR A 80 4.96 -15.46 -2.06
C TYR A 80 4.56 -14.53 -0.90
N ALA A 81 4.12 -15.07 0.25
CA ALA A 81 3.72 -14.27 1.41
C ALA A 81 4.90 -13.47 1.99
N TRP A 82 6.12 -13.98 1.80
CA TRP A 82 7.36 -13.35 2.26
C TRP A 82 7.83 -12.18 1.39
N LEU A 83 7.24 -12.00 0.20
CA LEU A 83 7.61 -10.94 -0.73
C LEU A 83 7.06 -9.56 -0.32
N GLY A 84 6.17 -9.48 0.67
CA GLY A 84 5.51 -8.24 1.07
C GLY A 84 6.50 -7.09 1.37
N GLY A 85 7.57 -7.38 2.12
CA GLY A 85 8.61 -6.39 2.43
C GLY A 85 9.36 -5.87 1.19
N LEU A 86 9.69 -6.77 0.26
CA LEU A 86 10.34 -6.42 -1.00
C LEU A 86 9.42 -5.57 -1.90
N LEU A 87 8.14 -5.92 -1.99
CA LEU A 87 7.14 -5.15 -2.74
C LEU A 87 6.96 -3.74 -2.14
N GLY A 88 6.96 -3.63 -0.81
CA GLY A 88 6.95 -2.35 -0.11
C GLY A 88 8.19 -1.50 -0.44
N PHE A 89 9.37 -2.11 -0.51
CA PHE A 89 10.60 -1.42 -0.92
C PHE A 89 10.52 -0.87 -2.34
N ILE A 90 10.01 -1.67 -3.29
CA ILE A 90 9.80 -1.23 -4.67
C ILE A 90 8.83 -0.04 -4.71
N TYR A 91 7.74 -0.08 -3.94
CA TYR A 91 6.78 1.01 -3.83
C TYR A 91 7.42 2.32 -3.33
N VAL A 92 8.05 2.30 -2.15
CA VAL A 92 8.64 3.50 -1.53
C VAL A 92 9.73 4.09 -2.43
N THR A 93 10.60 3.22 -2.97
CA THR A 93 11.71 3.64 -3.82
C THR A 93 11.19 4.26 -5.11
N SER A 94 10.24 3.62 -5.79
CA SER A 94 9.62 4.17 -7.01
C SER A 94 9.03 5.56 -6.77
N ASN A 95 8.44 5.79 -5.60
CA ASN A 95 7.90 7.09 -5.21
C ASN A 95 9.02 8.15 -5.07
N ILE A 96 10.11 7.82 -4.37
CA ILE A 96 11.29 8.69 -4.19
C ILE A 96 11.92 9.09 -5.54
N PHE A 97 11.96 8.18 -6.51
CA PHE A 97 12.49 8.46 -7.85
C PHE A 97 11.53 9.28 -8.73
N SER A 98 10.21 9.09 -8.57
CA SER A 98 9.20 9.64 -9.48
C SER A 98 8.72 11.03 -9.07
N ILE A 99 8.55 11.30 -7.77
CA ILE A 99 8.02 12.60 -7.29
C ILE A 99 8.82 13.80 -7.82
N PRO A 100 10.16 13.82 -7.80
CA PRO A 100 10.90 14.99 -8.26
C PRO A 100 10.73 15.28 -9.77
N ARG A 101 10.27 14.29 -10.55
CA ARG A 101 10.09 14.38 -12.00
C ARG A 101 8.64 14.64 -12.41
N LEU A 102 7.70 13.96 -11.77
CA LEU A 102 6.28 13.98 -12.14
C LEU A 102 5.42 14.84 -11.21
N GLY A 103 5.95 15.23 -10.05
CA GLY A 103 5.16 15.80 -8.96
C GLY A 103 4.42 14.73 -8.15
N ALA A 104 4.02 15.08 -6.92
CA ALA A 104 3.36 14.14 -6.00
C ALA A 104 1.96 13.72 -6.51
N GLY A 105 1.16 14.68 -7.01
CA GLY A 105 -0.20 14.43 -7.51
C GLY A 105 -0.23 13.41 -8.64
N THR A 106 0.57 13.62 -9.69
CA THR A 106 0.70 12.70 -10.82
C THR A 106 1.20 11.33 -10.38
N THR A 107 2.26 11.28 -9.56
CA THR A 107 2.85 10.02 -9.09
C THR A 107 1.84 9.17 -8.31
N LEU A 108 1.14 9.78 -7.35
CA LEU A 108 0.13 9.07 -6.54
C LEU A 108 -1.08 8.65 -7.37
N SER A 109 -1.51 9.47 -8.33
CA SER A 109 -2.64 9.14 -9.21
C SER A 109 -2.32 7.92 -10.10
N ILE A 110 -1.11 7.87 -10.67
CA ILE A 110 -0.62 6.71 -11.42
C ILE A 110 -0.60 5.47 -10.52
N PHE A 111 -0.10 5.58 -9.28
CA PHE A 111 -0.07 4.46 -8.34
C PHE A 111 -1.46 3.92 -8.06
N VAL A 112 -2.40 4.77 -7.64
CA VAL A 112 -3.76 4.33 -7.31
C VAL A 112 -4.44 3.66 -8.52
N CYS A 113 -4.28 4.23 -9.72
CA CYS A 113 -4.84 3.64 -10.93
C CYS A 113 -4.24 2.24 -11.21
N SER A 114 -2.91 2.10 -11.16
CA SER A 114 -2.25 0.81 -11.37
C SER A 114 -2.63 -0.24 -10.31
N GLN A 115 -2.80 0.17 -9.05
CA GLN A 115 -3.24 -0.69 -7.95
C GLN A 115 -4.65 -1.22 -8.21
N VAL A 116 -5.59 -0.36 -8.62
CA VAL A 116 -6.98 -0.77 -8.89
C VAL A 116 -7.05 -1.71 -10.09
N ILE A 117 -6.32 -1.42 -11.16
CA ILE A 117 -6.27 -2.30 -12.35
C ILE A 117 -5.65 -3.66 -11.98
N MET A 118 -4.57 -3.68 -11.21
CA MET A 118 -3.94 -4.94 -10.82
C MET A 118 -4.80 -5.75 -9.85
N ALA A 119 -5.45 -5.12 -8.88
CA ALA A 119 -6.39 -5.79 -7.97
C ALA A 119 -7.52 -6.45 -8.76
N CYS A 120 -8.03 -5.75 -9.76
CA CYS A 120 -9.02 -6.25 -10.69
C CYS A 120 -8.56 -7.48 -11.50
N VAL A 121 -7.32 -7.49 -11.99
CA VAL A 121 -6.72 -8.64 -12.68
C VAL A 121 -6.56 -9.83 -11.72
N ILE A 122 -6.10 -9.58 -10.50
CA ILE A 122 -5.92 -10.61 -9.46
C ILE A 122 -7.28 -11.23 -9.10
N ASP A 123 -8.31 -10.42 -8.87
CA ASP A 123 -9.69 -10.86 -8.58
C ASP A 123 -10.24 -11.77 -9.69
N HIS A 124 -9.95 -11.42 -10.96
CA HIS A 124 -10.42 -12.17 -12.12
C HIS A 124 -9.70 -13.52 -12.28
N LEU A 125 -8.38 -13.54 -12.07
CA LEU A 125 -7.57 -14.75 -12.23
C LEU A 125 -7.66 -15.68 -11.00
N GLY A 126 -8.10 -15.17 -9.84
CA GLY A 126 -8.18 -15.95 -8.59
C GLY A 126 -6.82 -16.40 -8.06
N VAL A 127 -5.76 -15.65 -8.36
CA VAL A 127 -4.36 -16.06 -8.11
C VAL A 127 -4.00 -16.07 -6.63
N ILE A 128 -4.72 -15.31 -5.79
CA ILE A 128 -4.41 -15.13 -4.36
C ILE A 128 -5.58 -15.60 -3.50
N GLY A 129 -5.94 -16.89 -3.58
CA GLY A 129 -6.78 -17.61 -2.59
C GLY A 129 -8.20 -17.06 -2.33
N ASP A 130 -8.59 -15.96 -2.95
CA ASP A 130 -9.85 -15.26 -2.74
C ASP A 130 -10.91 -15.79 -3.72
N PRO A 131 -12.22 -15.72 -3.39
CA PRO A 131 -13.27 -16.17 -4.29
C PRO A 131 -13.20 -15.40 -5.62
N GLN A 132 -13.03 -16.13 -6.73
CA GLN A 132 -13.02 -15.54 -8.07
C GLN A 132 -14.25 -14.65 -8.26
N ARG A 133 -14.03 -13.36 -8.52
CA ARG A 133 -15.11 -12.42 -8.83
C ARG A 133 -15.20 -12.27 -10.34
N THR A 134 -16.38 -12.54 -10.90
CA THR A 134 -16.64 -12.27 -12.32
C THR A 134 -16.49 -10.79 -12.60
N TYR A 135 -15.68 -10.47 -13.61
CA TYR A 135 -15.39 -9.11 -14.01
C TYR A 135 -16.60 -8.50 -14.70
N SER A 136 -17.25 -7.52 -14.07
CA SER A 136 -18.40 -6.84 -14.68
C SER A 136 -17.96 -5.80 -15.72
N THR A 137 -18.78 -5.57 -16.74
CA THR A 137 -18.56 -4.50 -17.73
C THR A 137 -18.35 -3.12 -17.08
N TRP A 138 -19.00 -2.89 -15.93
CA TRP A 138 -18.82 -1.66 -15.15
C TRP A 138 -17.42 -1.49 -14.56
N ARG A 139 -16.76 -2.58 -14.14
CA ARG A 139 -15.37 -2.50 -13.67
C ARG A 139 -14.41 -2.17 -14.80
N ILE A 140 -14.62 -2.71 -16.00
CA ILE A 140 -13.84 -2.35 -17.20
C ILE A 140 -13.96 -0.85 -17.47
N LEU A 141 -15.21 -0.35 -17.52
CA LEU A 141 -15.48 1.07 -17.77
C LEU A 141 -14.85 1.96 -16.69
N ALA A 142 -14.94 1.56 -15.42
CA ALA A 142 -14.31 2.28 -14.31
C ALA A 142 -12.78 2.31 -14.43
N SER A 143 -12.14 1.21 -14.84
CA SER A 143 -10.69 1.16 -15.09
C SER A 143 -10.28 2.15 -16.19
N PHE A 144 -11.03 2.22 -17.31
CA PHE A 144 -10.78 3.22 -18.35
C PHE A 144 -10.96 4.66 -17.83
N GLY A 145 -11.99 4.89 -17.02
CA GLY A 145 -12.21 6.18 -16.36
C GLY A 145 -11.02 6.59 -15.47
N LEU A 146 -10.47 5.66 -14.68
CA LEU A 146 -9.29 5.93 -13.87
C LEU A 146 -8.08 6.33 -14.72
N VAL A 147 -7.80 5.61 -15.80
CA VAL A 147 -6.70 5.95 -16.73
C VAL A 147 -6.91 7.34 -17.32
N PHE A 148 -8.14 7.68 -17.72
CA PHE A 148 -8.50 8.98 -18.25
C PHE A 148 -8.28 10.12 -17.24
N PHE A 149 -8.72 9.95 -15.99
CA PHE A 149 -8.50 10.97 -14.94
C PHE A 149 -7.02 11.15 -14.61
N VAL A 150 -6.25 10.05 -14.54
CA VAL A 150 -4.79 10.14 -14.36
C VAL A 150 -4.13 10.88 -15.51
N PHE A 151 -4.56 10.65 -16.76
CA PHE A 151 -4.04 11.36 -17.92
C PHE A 151 -4.28 12.87 -17.82
N ILE A 152 -5.47 13.29 -17.41
CA ILE A 152 -5.78 14.70 -17.19
C ILE A 152 -4.85 15.30 -16.13
N ILE A 153 -4.73 14.64 -14.96
CA ILE A 153 -3.86 15.09 -13.86
C ILE A 153 -2.39 15.15 -14.29
N ALA A 154 -1.94 14.23 -15.13
CA ALA A 154 -0.57 14.19 -15.61
C ALA A 154 -0.27 15.30 -16.63
N ARG A 155 -1.30 15.83 -17.31
CA ARG A 155 -1.15 16.78 -18.42
C ARG A 155 -1.32 18.24 -18.02
N PHE A 156 -2.09 18.51 -16.97
CA PHE A 156 -2.48 19.86 -16.51
C PHE A 156 -2.19 20.04 -15.02
#